data_AF-A0A9W8X9G8-F1
#
_entry.id   AF-A0A9W8X9G8-F1
#
_cell.length_a   1.000
_cell.length_b   1.000
_cell.length_c   1.000
_cell.angle_alpha   90.00
_cell.angle_beta   90.00
_cell.angle_gamma   90.00
#
_symmetry.space_group_name_H-M   'P 1'
#
loop_
_entity.id
_entity.type
_entity.pdbx_description
1 polymer ?
#
loop_
_entity_poly.entity_id
_entity_poly.type
_entity_poly.pdbx_seq_one_letter_code
_entity_poly.pdbx_strand_id
1 'polypeptide(L)'
;MDASVIIRSVTMDPLLEFYIASTWACIRDTHTTQKNVLFDQYFPSYEIFEPVAIKASLTFCDGLLDVVSSPTPPPITYFEDLDVPQYDAKLFAVYVHVLQKNDERPRLYMGSGTNAKHGAIHRLKDYDAGRILPFYVTKSLEDGFELSHTALMCSMPLPTYGEVPVFRLLTLALEATFSYQFWALIAYKADYGMSHLCLWDWRDLPWDGLGSHSPLREGVQGEFDDNPQQLSEEELEAREAAYQLRFKEIHNRNNSNWHFKKMATDYDAYMGAVVERKRKERALNPGRDRAHQERRGKEAIENKTHHCARCHVSFPAKQALDNHKKTTDCINNVNHIPSRHLCRICNRRFSTKMTLTRHSNKDHPVVAAGPKVTQTKLSFV
;
A
#
# COMPACT_ATOMS: atom_id res chain seq x y z
N MET A 1 31.37 -5.50 47.33
CA MET A 1 30.68 -6.46 46.45
C MET A 1 30.70 -5.86 45.06
N ASP A 2 31.72 -6.20 44.29
CA ASP A 2 31.91 -5.75 42.91
C ASP A 2 30.96 -6.51 41.99
N ALA A 3 29.96 -5.82 41.47
CA ALA A 3 29.16 -6.30 40.35
C ALA A 3 30.01 -6.14 39.08
N SER A 4 30.82 -7.15 38.80
CA SER A 4 31.49 -7.31 37.51
C SER A 4 30.44 -7.33 36.41
N VAL A 5 30.44 -6.28 35.59
CA VAL A 5 29.63 -6.17 34.38
C VAL A 5 30.15 -7.23 33.41
N ILE A 6 29.46 -8.37 33.34
CA ILE A 6 29.66 -9.36 32.30
C ILE A 6 29.12 -8.74 31.01
N ILE A 7 29.95 -7.98 30.31
CA ILE A 7 29.69 -7.57 28.92
C ILE A 7 29.81 -8.86 28.10
N ARG A 8 28.69 -9.57 27.92
CA ARG A 8 28.62 -10.57 26.85
C ARG A 8 28.73 -9.80 25.54
N SER A 9 29.88 -9.89 24.88
CA SER A 9 30.04 -9.45 23.50
C SER A 9 29.04 -10.25 22.66
N VAL A 10 27.92 -9.63 22.29
CA VAL A 10 27.00 -10.22 21.33
C VAL A 10 27.79 -10.27 20.01
N THR A 11 28.19 -11.48 19.60
CA THR A 11 28.84 -11.69 18.30
C THR A 11 27.81 -11.34 17.24
N MET A 12 28.15 -10.37 16.39
CA MET A 12 27.31 -9.98 15.26
C MET A 12 27.16 -11.18 14.30
N ASP A 13 26.01 -11.26 13.63
CA ASP A 13 25.81 -12.23 12.56
C ASP A 13 26.89 -12.03 11.48
N PRO A 14 27.67 -13.06 11.11
CA PRO A 14 28.72 -12.93 10.09
C PRO A 14 28.22 -12.40 8.74
N LEU A 15 26.99 -12.73 8.36
CA LEU A 15 26.38 -12.24 7.12
C LEU A 15 26.05 -10.74 7.20
N LEU A 16 25.55 -10.30 8.36
CA LEU A 16 25.33 -8.88 8.62
C LEU A 16 26.65 -8.11 8.59
N GLU A 17 27.70 -8.63 9.24
CA GLU A 17 29.04 -8.04 9.20
C GLU A 17 29.57 -7.90 7.78
N PHE A 18 29.47 -8.98 6.99
CA PHE A 18 29.88 -8.99 5.60
C PHE A 18 29.16 -7.92 4.77
N TYR A 19 27.83 -7.81 4.89
CA TYR A 19 27.06 -6.84 4.11
C TYR A 19 27.24 -5.39 4.59
N ILE A 20 27.45 -5.16 5.88
CA ILE A 20 27.83 -3.82 6.38
C ILE A 20 29.17 -3.41 5.78
N ALA A 21 30.20 -4.25 5.88
CA ALA A 21 31.53 -3.97 5.33
C ALA A 21 31.51 -3.80 3.80
N SER A 22 30.81 -4.68 3.09
CA SER A 22 30.69 -4.63 1.63
C SER A 22 29.94 -3.38 1.15
N THR A 23 28.88 -3.01 1.85
CA THR A 23 28.10 -1.80 1.52
C THR A 23 28.91 -0.54 1.77
N TRP A 24 29.67 -0.49 2.85
CA TRP A 24 30.60 0.60 3.10
C TRP A 24 31.67 0.71 2.01
N ALA A 25 32.30 -0.41 1.63
CA ALA A 25 33.26 -0.43 0.53
C ALA A 25 32.62 0.07 -0.77
N CYS A 26 31.38 -0.33 -1.07
CA CYS A 26 30.62 0.16 -2.21
C CYS A 26 30.44 1.68 -2.20
N ILE A 27 30.04 2.26 -1.06
CA ILE A 27 29.89 3.71 -0.93
C ILE A 27 31.24 4.43 -1.07
N ARG A 28 32.28 3.94 -0.40
CA ARG A 28 33.61 4.54 -0.35
C ARG A 28 34.31 4.52 -1.70
N ASP A 29 34.29 3.37 -2.38
CA ASP A 29 35.03 3.16 -3.62
C ASP A 29 34.35 3.81 -4.83
N THR A 30 33.03 4.06 -4.75
CA THR A 30 32.31 4.79 -5.80
C THR A 30 32.77 6.24 -5.84
N HIS A 31 33.26 6.67 -7.00
CA HIS A 31 33.72 8.05 -7.21
C HIS A 31 32.60 9.06 -6.91
N THR A 32 32.93 10.21 -6.32
CA THR A 32 31.95 11.22 -5.88
C THR A 32 31.05 11.74 -7.01
N THR A 33 31.54 11.82 -8.24
CA THR A 33 30.73 12.20 -9.42
C THR A 33 29.76 11.11 -9.88
N GLN A 34 29.88 9.90 -9.34
CA GLN A 34 29.08 8.71 -9.63
C GLN A 34 28.23 8.26 -8.44
N LYS A 35 28.13 9.07 -7.38
CA LYS A 35 27.17 8.86 -6.28
C LYS A 35 26.50 10.17 -5.89
N ASN A 36 25.34 10.06 -5.26
CA ASN A 36 24.62 11.18 -4.70
C ASN A 36 25.41 11.76 -3.51
N VAL A 37 25.51 13.09 -3.44
CA VAL A 37 26.22 13.81 -2.35
C VAL A 37 25.69 13.45 -0.96
N LEU A 38 24.43 13.02 -0.86
CA LEU A 38 23.83 12.59 0.40
C LEU A 38 24.56 11.40 1.03
N PHE A 39 25.19 10.51 0.25
CA PHE A 39 25.97 9.41 0.83
C PHE A 39 27.18 9.94 1.60
N ASP A 40 27.90 10.92 1.07
CA ASP A 40 29.06 11.52 1.75
C ASP A 40 28.63 12.38 2.95
N GLN A 41 27.45 13.00 2.88
CA GLN A 41 26.90 13.82 3.96
C GLN A 41 26.41 12.96 5.15
N TYR A 42 25.70 11.87 4.89
CA TYR A 42 25.04 11.06 5.92
C TYR A 42 25.85 9.84 6.35
N PHE A 43 26.74 9.34 5.50
CA PHE A 43 27.67 8.24 5.79
C PHE A 43 29.12 8.69 5.52
N PRO A 44 29.64 9.67 6.27
CA PRO A 44 31.00 10.19 6.06
C PRO A 44 32.09 9.20 6.49
N SER A 45 31.77 8.23 7.35
CA SER A 45 32.70 7.23 7.85
C SER A 45 32.00 5.92 8.21
N TYR A 46 32.79 4.84 8.35
CA TYR A 46 32.28 3.52 8.74
C TYR A 46 31.61 3.57 10.11
N GLU A 47 32.17 4.34 11.05
CA GLU A 47 31.68 4.49 12.43
C GLU A 47 30.30 5.17 12.50
N ILE A 48 29.91 5.92 11.46
CA ILE A 48 28.56 6.48 11.33
C ILE A 48 27.64 5.51 10.59
N PHE A 49 28.15 4.83 9.57
CA PHE A 49 27.38 3.90 8.75
C PHE A 49 26.95 2.63 9.51
N GLU A 50 27.88 1.99 10.22
CA GLU A 50 27.65 0.70 10.90
C GLU A 50 26.51 0.76 11.93
N PRO A 51 26.46 1.73 12.86
CA PRO A 51 25.34 1.82 13.81
C PRO A 51 23.98 2.00 13.13
N VAL A 52 23.92 2.70 12.00
CA VAL A 52 22.68 2.85 11.22
C VAL A 52 22.25 1.52 10.62
N ALA A 53 23.18 0.76 10.05
CA ALA A 53 22.89 -0.56 9.49
C ALA A 53 22.48 -1.58 10.56
N ILE A 54 23.13 -1.57 11.73
CA ILE A 54 22.73 -2.39 12.89
C ILE A 54 21.32 -2.00 13.35
N LYS A 55 21.05 -0.69 13.51
CA LYS A 55 19.73 -0.18 13.92
C LYS A 55 18.62 -0.61 12.95
N ALA A 56 18.92 -0.69 11.66
CA ALA A 56 17.97 -1.10 10.64
C ALA A 56 17.46 -2.54 10.81
N SER A 57 18.11 -3.38 11.63
CA SER A 57 17.67 -4.75 11.88
C SER A 57 17.52 -5.55 10.57
N LEU A 58 18.56 -5.48 9.73
CA LEU A 58 18.58 -6.12 8.42
C LEU A 58 18.39 -7.65 8.56
N THR A 59 17.53 -8.20 7.71
CA THR A 59 17.34 -9.65 7.53
C THR A 59 17.66 -10.00 6.08
N PHE A 60 18.38 -11.09 5.87
CA PHE A 60 18.81 -11.55 4.54
C PHE A 60 18.10 -12.84 4.15
N CYS A 61 18.09 -13.17 2.85
CA CYS A 61 17.55 -14.44 2.38
C CYS A 61 18.42 -15.64 2.81
N ASP A 62 17.78 -16.80 2.91
CA ASP A 62 18.42 -18.04 3.32
C ASP A 62 19.51 -18.48 2.33
N GLY A 63 20.60 -19.06 2.85
CA GLY A 63 21.73 -19.54 2.05
C GLY A 63 22.64 -18.44 1.48
N LEU A 64 22.33 -17.17 1.69
CA LEU A 64 23.12 -16.06 1.13
C LEU A 64 24.57 -16.05 1.62
N LEU A 65 24.83 -16.41 2.89
CA LEU A 65 26.19 -16.50 3.44
C LEU A 65 27.03 -17.55 2.70
N ASP A 66 26.44 -18.72 2.41
CA ASP A 66 27.12 -19.79 1.67
C ASP A 66 27.42 -19.34 0.23
N VAL A 67 26.47 -18.63 -0.39
CA VAL A 67 26.64 -18.08 -1.74
C VAL A 67 27.77 -17.07 -1.81
N VAL A 68 27.81 -16.05 -0.94
CA VAL A 68 28.85 -15.01 -1.00
C VAL A 68 30.22 -15.52 -0.55
N SER A 69 30.27 -16.63 0.18
CA SER A 69 31.52 -17.31 0.57
C SER A 69 32.00 -18.32 -0.47
N SER A 70 31.20 -18.60 -1.51
CA SER A 70 31.52 -19.57 -2.55
C SER A 70 32.56 -19.04 -3.54
N PRO A 71 33.60 -19.82 -3.90
CA PRO A 71 34.55 -19.43 -4.93
C PRO A 71 33.96 -19.42 -6.35
N THR A 72 32.81 -20.07 -6.55
CA THR A 72 32.11 -20.12 -7.84
C THR A 72 30.75 -19.41 -7.75
N PRO A 73 30.30 -18.75 -8.83
CA PRO A 73 29.00 -18.09 -8.83
C PRO A 73 27.86 -19.09 -8.58
N PRO A 74 26.79 -18.70 -7.87
CA PRO A 74 25.63 -19.56 -7.71
C PRO A 74 24.96 -19.83 -9.06
N PRO A 75 24.28 -20.96 -9.24
CA PRO A 75 23.40 -21.15 -10.39
C PRO A 75 22.22 -20.16 -10.34
N ILE A 76 21.59 -19.86 -11.48
CA ILE A 76 20.38 -19.01 -11.50
C ILE A 76 19.25 -19.58 -10.62
N THR A 77 19.18 -20.90 -10.50
CA THR A 77 18.18 -21.61 -9.70
C THR A 77 18.23 -21.22 -8.23
N TYR A 78 19.39 -20.80 -7.70
CA TYR A 78 19.47 -20.26 -6.34
C TYR A 78 18.46 -19.13 -6.12
N PHE A 79 18.35 -18.19 -7.07
CA PHE A 79 17.41 -17.08 -6.97
C PHE A 79 15.96 -17.50 -7.20
N GLU A 80 15.73 -18.56 -7.98
CA GLU A 80 14.40 -19.10 -8.28
C GLU A 80 13.83 -19.94 -7.12
N ASP A 81 14.72 -20.51 -6.32
CA ASP A 81 14.41 -21.31 -5.14
C ASP A 81 14.20 -20.44 -3.87
N LEU A 82 14.49 -19.14 -3.94
CA LEU A 82 14.22 -18.22 -2.83
C LEU A 82 12.72 -18.07 -2.56
N ASP A 83 12.38 -17.77 -1.31
CA ASP A 83 10.98 -17.54 -0.94
C ASP A 83 10.39 -16.31 -1.64
N VAL A 84 9.19 -16.48 -2.19
CA VAL A 84 8.42 -15.39 -2.78
C VAL A 84 7.97 -14.43 -1.68
N PRO A 85 8.08 -13.10 -1.90
CA PRO A 85 7.73 -12.12 -0.88
C PRO A 85 6.29 -12.26 -0.40
N GLN A 86 6.11 -12.24 0.93
CA GLN A 86 4.76 -12.18 1.50
C GLN A 86 4.19 -10.76 1.37
N TYR A 87 3.11 -10.62 0.61
CA TYR A 87 2.45 -9.35 0.27
C TYR A 87 1.62 -8.73 1.42
N ASP A 88 1.82 -9.16 2.66
CA ASP A 88 1.21 -8.59 3.86
C ASP A 88 2.24 -7.85 4.74
N ALA A 89 3.52 -8.17 4.61
CA ALA A 89 4.60 -7.53 5.35
C ALA A 89 4.88 -6.11 4.83
N LYS A 90 4.95 -5.14 5.76
CA LYS A 90 5.38 -3.76 5.48
C LYS A 90 6.86 -3.63 5.79
N LEU A 91 7.69 -3.86 4.77
CA LEU A 91 9.15 -3.86 4.89
C LEU A 91 9.77 -2.90 3.88
N PHE A 92 10.90 -2.29 4.21
CA PHE A 92 11.82 -1.82 3.17
C PHE A 92 12.65 -3.03 2.72
N ALA A 93 12.95 -3.13 1.42
CA ALA A 93 13.70 -4.27 0.93
C ALA A 93 14.47 -3.96 -0.36
N VAL A 94 15.54 -4.72 -0.55
CA VAL A 94 16.17 -4.99 -1.84
C VAL A 94 15.60 -6.31 -2.35
N TYR A 95 15.08 -6.31 -3.58
CA TYR A 95 14.51 -7.47 -4.25
C TYR A 95 15.30 -7.82 -5.51
N VAL A 96 15.15 -9.06 -5.95
CA VAL A 96 15.68 -9.58 -7.20
C VAL A 96 14.51 -10.06 -8.08
N HIS A 97 14.64 -9.83 -9.38
CA HIS A 97 13.76 -10.34 -10.41
C HIS A 97 14.58 -11.22 -11.36
N VAL A 98 14.08 -12.43 -11.61
CA VAL A 98 14.62 -13.36 -12.60
C VAL A 98 13.72 -13.36 -13.81
N LEU A 99 14.27 -12.97 -14.96
CA LEU A 99 13.59 -13.00 -16.24
C LEU A 99 14.15 -14.15 -17.09
N GLN A 100 13.26 -15.00 -17.58
CA GLN A 100 13.62 -16.17 -18.39
C GLN A 100 12.99 -16.11 -19.77
N LYS A 101 13.66 -16.73 -20.73
CA LYS A 101 13.15 -17.00 -22.08
C LYS A 101 13.78 -18.30 -22.55
N ASN A 102 13.01 -19.14 -23.22
CA ASN A 102 13.51 -20.41 -23.73
C ASN A 102 14.75 -20.20 -24.62
N ASP A 103 15.75 -21.04 -24.41
CA ASP A 103 17.02 -21.07 -25.16
C ASP A 103 17.87 -19.79 -25.08
N GLU A 104 17.54 -18.89 -24.14
CA GLU A 104 18.26 -17.63 -23.92
C GLU A 104 18.82 -17.60 -22.49
N ARG A 105 19.93 -16.88 -22.30
CA ARG A 105 20.53 -16.71 -20.97
C ARG A 105 19.57 -15.91 -20.08
N PRO A 106 19.31 -16.33 -18.82
CA PRO A 106 18.43 -15.62 -17.93
C PRO A 106 18.95 -14.21 -17.65
N ARG A 107 18.03 -13.30 -17.35
CA ARG A 107 18.36 -11.91 -17.03
C ARG A 107 17.98 -11.59 -15.59
N LEU A 108 18.88 -10.92 -14.90
CA LEU A 108 18.76 -10.59 -13.49
C LEU A 108 18.63 -9.08 -13.30
N TYR A 109 17.61 -8.67 -12.55
CA TYR A 109 17.44 -7.28 -12.13
C TYR A 109 17.38 -7.21 -10.62
N MET A 110 18.10 -6.25 -10.03
CA MET A 110 17.99 -5.93 -8.63
C MET A 110 17.43 -4.52 -8.47
N GLY A 111 16.55 -4.36 -7.50
CA GLY A 111 15.92 -3.08 -7.21
C GLY A 111 15.57 -2.96 -5.73
N SER A 112 15.23 -1.77 -5.28
CA SER A 112 14.70 -1.56 -3.94
C SER A 112 13.30 -0.98 -3.92
N GLY A 113 12.64 -1.13 -2.77
CA GLY A 113 11.33 -0.60 -2.51
C GLY A 113 11.25 0.03 -1.13
N THR A 114 11.17 1.36 -1.09
CA THR A 114 11.29 2.17 0.13
C THR A 114 10.10 3.11 0.34
N ASN A 115 8.89 2.70 -0.09
CA ASN A 115 7.69 3.51 0.10
C ASN A 115 7.38 3.62 1.60
N ALA A 116 7.34 4.83 2.16
CA ALA A 116 7.20 5.03 3.61
C ALA A 116 5.90 4.47 4.23
N LYS A 117 4.86 4.19 3.44
CA LYS A 117 3.57 3.69 3.94
C LYS A 117 3.39 2.20 3.69
N HIS A 118 3.86 1.74 2.54
CA HIS A 118 3.58 0.39 2.05
C HIS A 118 4.85 -0.47 2.00
N GLY A 119 6.03 0.12 2.03
CA GLY A 119 7.29 -0.58 1.86
C GLY A 119 7.51 -1.07 0.43
N ALA A 120 8.25 -2.17 0.30
CA ALA A 120 8.63 -2.76 -0.98
C ALA A 120 7.45 -3.33 -1.75
N ILE A 121 6.39 -3.77 -1.07
CA ILE A 121 5.19 -4.34 -1.72
C ILE A 121 4.57 -3.38 -2.74
N HIS A 122 4.65 -2.08 -2.52
CA HIS A 122 4.09 -1.11 -3.46
C HIS A 122 4.79 -1.20 -4.80
N ARG A 123 6.12 -1.37 -4.76
CA ARG A 123 6.96 -1.54 -5.93
C ARG A 123 6.74 -2.90 -6.57
N LEU A 124 6.66 -3.98 -5.80
CA LEU A 124 6.38 -5.32 -6.34
C LEU A 124 5.03 -5.40 -7.05
N LYS A 125 3.98 -4.76 -6.51
CA LYS A 125 2.66 -4.65 -7.18
C LYS A 125 2.69 -3.82 -8.47
N ASP A 126 3.68 -2.96 -8.63
CA ASP A 126 3.88 -2.27 -9.91
C ASP A 126 4.45 -3.25 -10.95
N TYR A 127 5.37 -4.15 -10.58
CA TYR A 127 5.82 -5.24 -11.46
C TYR A 127 4.71 -6.21 -11.83
N ASP A 128 3.93 -6.72 -10.85
CA ASP A 128 2.80 -7.62 -11.09
C ASP A 128 1.77 -7.01 -12.07
N ALA A 129 1.62 -5.69 -12.01
CA ALA A 129 0.69 -4.96 -12.85
C ALA A 129 1.32 -4.46 -14.18
N GLY A 130 2.61 -4.70 -14.42
CA GLY A 130 3.34 -4.18 -15.58
C GLY A 130 3.41 -2.64 -15.63
N ARG A 131 3.44 -1.98 -14.47
CA ARG A 131 3.41 -0.51 -14.34
C ARG A 131 4.78 0.02 -13.91
N ILE A 132 5.22 1.15 -14.49
CA ILE A 132 6.42 1.89 -14.06
C ILE A 132 7.67 0.97 -13.97
N LEU A 133 7.89 0.13 -14.98
CA LEU A 133 9.01 -0.79 -14.99
C LEU A 133 10.32 -0.08 -15.39
N PRO A 134 11.49 -0.51 -14.90
CA PRO A 134 12.78 -0.05 -15.38
C PRO A 134 12.91 -0.31 -16.89
N PHE A 135 13.57 0.61 -17.60
CA PHE A 135 13.65 0.57 -19.07
C PHE A 135 14.07 -0.79 -19.64
N TYR A 136 15.09 -1.43 -19.07
CA TYR A 136 15.62 -2.70 -19.57
C TYR A 136 14.84 -3.93 -19.10
N VAL A 137 14.10 -3.81 -18.00
CA VAL A 137 13.08 -4.82 -17.66
C VAL A 137 11.97 -4.76 -18.71
N THR A 138 11.44 -3.57 -19.03
CA THR A 138 10.44 -3.38 -20.10
C THR A 138 10.94 -3.93 -21.43
N LYS A 139 12.17 -3.59 -21.84
CA LYS A 139 12.76 -4.11 -23.08
C LYS A 139 12.86 -5.63 -23.08
N SER A 140 13.26 -6.24 -21.98
CA SER A 140 13.32 -7.70 -21.88
C SER A 140 11.95 -8.35 -22.03
N LEU A 141 10.92 -7.78 -21.39
CA LEU A 141 9.54 -8.26 -21.55
C LEU A 141 9.04 -8.09 -23.01
N GLU A 142 9.39 -6.98 -23.66
CA GLU A 142 9.10 -6.75 -25.10
C GLU A 142 9.83 -7.77 -26.00
N ASP A 143 11.04 -8.20 -25.62
CA ASP A 143 11.85 -9.21 -26.33
C ASP A 143 11.35 -10.66 -26.10
N GLY A 144 10.25 -10.83 -25.35
CA GLY A 144 9.62 -12.12 -25.06
C GLY A 144 10.19 -12.84 -23.85
N PHE A 145 10.92 -12.15 -22.96
CA PHE A 145 11.23 -12.70 -21.64
C PHE A 145 10.00 -12.62 -20.73
N GLU A 146 9.91 -13.56 -19.80
CA GLU A 146 8.89 -13.61 -18.76
C GLU A 146 9.52 -13.34 -17.41
N LEU A 147 8.84 -12.58 -16.55
CA LEU A 147 9.23 -12.43 -15.15
C LEU A 147 8.90 -13.74 -14.41
N SER A 148 9.86 -14.65 -14.37
CA SER A 148 9.72 -16.01 -13.84
C SER A 148 9.73 -16.09 -12.31
N HIS A 149 10.51 -15.24 -11.65
CA HIS A 149 10.64 -15.26 -10.19
C HIS A 149 10.92 -13.87 -9.61
N THR A 150 10.48 -13.65 -8.37
CA THR A 150 10.74 -12.44 -7.58
C THR A 150 10.99 -12.84 -6.13
N ALA A 151 12.09 -12.39 -5.54
CA ALA A 151 12.48 -12.67 -4.16
C ALA A 151 13.01 -11.41 -3.45
N LEU A 152 13.05 -11.42 -2.11
CA LEU A 152 13.74 -10.40 -1.32
C LEU A 152 15.16 -10.88 -0.99
N MET A 153 16.17 -10.07 -1.31
CA MET A 153 17.57 -10.36 -0.98
C MET A 153 17.92 -9.90 0.44
N CYS A 154 17.42 -8.73 0.81
CA CYS A 154 17.61 -8.09 2.10
C CYS A 154 16.38 -7.27 2.43
N SER A 155 15.95 -7.29 3.68
CA SER A 155 14.79 -6.54 4.14
C SER A 155 15.00 -5.97 5.54
N MET A 156 14.21 -4.95 5.87
CA MET A 156 14.14 -4.37 7.20
C MET A 156 12.69 -3.98 7.53
N PRO A 157 12.31 -3.93 8.82
CA PRO A 157 11.05 -3.36 9.24
C PRO A 157 10.82 -1.96 8.66
N LEU A 158 9.57 -1.57 8.46
CA LEU A 158 9.26 -0.21 8.03
C LEU A 158 9.82 0.81 9.04
N PRO A 159 10.70 1.74 8.63
CA PRO A 159 11.27 2.72 9.55
C PRO A 159 10.22 3.65 10.12
N THR A 160 10.51 4.23 11.29
CA THR A 160 9.77 5.39 11.79
C THR A 160 9.99 6.58 10.85
N TYR A 161 9.11 7.58 10.87
CA TYR A 161 9.17 8.66 9.87
C TYR A 161 10.47 9.45 9.88
N GLY A 162 11.07 9.66 11.06
CA GLY A 162 12.37 10.33 11.17
C GLY A 162 13.54 9.53 10.59
N GLU A 163 13.40 8.20 10.52
CA GLU A 163 14.43 7.28 10.01
C GLU A 163 14.29 7.03 8.51
N VAL A 164 13.10 7.24 7.93
CA VAL A 164 12.81 6.99 6.51
C VAL A 164 13.89 7.54 5.56
N PRO A 165 14.37 8.79 5.67
CA PRO A 165 15.37 9.31 4.73
C PRO A 165 16.70 8.54 4.80
N VAL A 166 17.20 8.28 6.00
CA VAL A 166 18.49 7.60 6.22
C VAL A 166 18.39 6.11 5.86
N PHE A 167 17.29 5.44 6.21
CA PHE A 167 17.10 4.03 5.87
C PHE A 167 16.84 3.84 4.37
N ARG A 168 16.27 4.85 3.68
CA ARG A 168 16.20 4.86 2.22
C ARG A 168 17.59 4.96 1.59
N LEU A 169 18.48 5.82 2.12
CA LEU A 169 19.89 5.86 1.69
C LEU A 169 20.57 4.51 1.90
N LEU A 170 20.43 3.91 3.09
CA LEU A 170 20.98 2.59 3.39
C LEU A 170 20.45 1.53 2.40
N THR A 171 19.15 1.52 2.12
CA THR A 171 18.55 0.53 1.19
C THR A 171 19.08 0.70 -0.23
N LEU A 172 19.30 1.94 -0.71
CA LEU A 172 19.91 2.19 -2.02
C LEU A 172 21.39 1.76 -2.06
N ALA A 173 22.13 1.96 -0.96
CA ALA A 173 23.51 1.47 -0.88
C ALA A 173 23.56 -0.06 -0.89
N LEU A 174 22.66 -0.73 -0.18
CA LEU A 174 22.49 -2.19 -0.25
C LEU A 174 22.12 -2.63 -1.67
N GLU A 175 21.16 -1.98 -2.32
CA GLU A 175 20.78 -2.28 -3.71
C GLU A 175 21.98 -2.19 -4.65
N ALA A 176 22.81 -1.15 -4.52
CA ALA A 176 24.04 -1.01 -5.29
C ALA A 176 25.03 -2.14 -5.00
N THR A 177 25.22 -2.47 -3.72
CA THR A 177 26.11 -3.53 -3.26
C THR A 177 25.71 -4.87 -3.87
N PHE A 178 24.44 -5.24 -3.75
CA PHE A 178 23.88 -6.43 -4.38
C PHE A 178 24.04 -6.39 -5.91
N SER A 179 23.74 -5.25 -6.54
CA SER A 179 23.86 -5.08 -7.99
C SER A 179 25.28 -5.27 -8.50
N TYR A 180 26.30 -4.84 -7.75
CA TYR A 180 27.70 -5.04 -8.11
C TYR A 180 28.19 -6.46 -7.79
N GLN A 181 27.90 -6.98 -6.60
CA GLN A 181 28.33 -8.31 -6.17
C GLN A 181 27.84 -9.41 -7.13
N PHE A 182 26.58 -9.32 -7.55
CA PHE A 182 25.95 -10.26 -8.48
C PHE A 182 25.93 -9.78 -9.94
N TRP A 183 26.57 -8.64 -10.23
CA TRP A 183 26.59 -7.99 -11.54
C TRP A 183 25.22 -7.92 -12.22
N ALA A 184 24.20 -7.47 -11.49
CA ALA A 184 22.85 -7.21 -12.00
C ALA A 184 22.78 -5.97 -12.92
N LEU A 185 23.92 -5.49 -13.42
CA LEU A 185 24.07 -4.33 -14.30
C LEU A 185 24.37 -4.78 -15.73
N ILE A 186 24.01 -3.93 -16.69
CA ILE A 186 24.24 -4.21 -18.10
C ILE A 186 25.73 -4.15 -18.43
N ALA A 187 26.29 -5.31 -18.76
CA ALA A 187 27.73 -5.49 -18.91
C ALA A 187 28.35 -4.80 -20.14
N TYR A 188 27.59 -4.56 -21.22
CA TYR A 188 28.17 -4.01 -22.46
C TYR A 188 28.51 -2.51 -22.38
N LYS A 189 28.13 -1.81 -21.30
CA LYS A 189 28.28 -0.34 -21.22
C LYS A 189 29.56 0.13 -20.56
N ALA A 190 30.07 -0.59 -19.57
CA ALA A 190 31.33 -0.37 -18.87
C ALA A 190 31.39 -1.34 -17.67
N ASP A 191 32.55 -1.41 -17.02
CA ASP A 191 32.69 -1.98 -15.68
C ASP A 191 32.16 -1.05 -14.56
N TYR A 192 31.63 0.13 -14.93
CA TYR A 192 31.21 1.19 -14.03
C TYR A 192 32.28 1.66 -13.05
N GLY A 193 33.56 1.28 -13.24
CA GLY A 193 34.64 1.47 -12.26
C GLY A 193 34.51 0.63 -10.99
N MET A 194 33.61 -0.37 -10.96
CA MET A 194 33.23 -1.11 -9.74
C MET A 194 33.26 -2.64 -9.94
N SER A 195 33.94 -3.14 -10.98
CA SER A 195 34.06 -4.58 -11.23
C SER A 195 34.77 -5.35 -10.11
N HIS A 196 35.63 -4.67 -9.33
CA HIS A 196 36.32 -5.25 -8.18
C HIS A 196 35.39 -5.58 -7.00
N LEU A 197 34.13 -5.09 -7.02
CA LEU A 197 33.11 -5.47 -6.04
C LEU A 197 32.29 -6.69 -6.46
N CYS A 198 32.41 -7.14 -7.72
CA CYS A 198 31.81 -8.40 -8.13
C CYS A 198 32.57 -9.55 -7.46
N LEU A 199 31.84 -10.50 -6.87
CA LEU A 199 32.46 -11.61 -6.13
C LEU A 199 33.13 -12.63 -7.05
N TRP A 200 32.79 -12.59 -8.34
CA TRP A 200 33.27 -13.50 -9.37
C TRP A 200 33.66 -12.70 -10.63
N ASP A 201 34.29 -13.33 -11.63
CA ASP A 201 34.42 -12.67 -12.93
C ASP A 201 33.01 -12.54 -13.53
N TRP A 202 32.55 -11.30 -13.69
CA TRP A 202 31.21 -11.03 -14.20
C TRP A 202 30.95 -11.60 -15.59
N ARG A 203 32.02 -11.88 -16.36
CA ARG A 203 31.93 -12.52 -17.69
C ARG A 203 31.51 -13.97 -17.61
N ASP A 204 31.85 -14.65 -16.53
CA ASP A 204 31.51 -16.04 -16.36
C ASP A 204 30.01 -16.18 -16.09
N LEU A 205 29.37 -15.16 -15.46
CA LEU A 205 27.90 -15.12 -15.21
C LEU A 205 27.38 -16.45 -14.66
N PRO A 206 26.09 -16.77 -14.57
CA PRO A 206 25.39 -17.44 -15.68
C PRO A 206 24.16 -16.66 -16.19
N TRP A 207 24.05 -15.39 -15.83
CA TRP A 207 22.95 -14.48 -16.22
C TRP A 207 23.50 -13.17 -16.80
N ASP A 208 22.61 -12.39 -17.41
CA ASP A 208 22.90 -11.02 -17.82
C ASP A 208 22.18 -10.01 -16.92
N GLY A 209 22.86 -8.93 -16.54
CA GLY A 209 22.27 -7.87 -15.73
C GLY A 209 21.36 -6.91 -16.51
N LEU A 210 20.36 -6.36 -15.83
CA LEU A 210 19.37 -5.41 -16.41
C LEU A 210 19.47 -3.98 -15.87
N GLY A 211 20.23 -3.75 -14.80
CA GLY A 211 20.43 -2.43 -14.22
C GLY A 211 21.20 -1.52 -15.19
N SER A 212 20.67 -0.32 -15.45
CA SER A 212 21.28 0.62 -16.39
C SER A 212 22.36 1.50 -15.77
N HIS A 213 22.33 1.65 -14.44
CA HIS A 213 23.18 2.54 -13.68
C HIS A 213 23.29 2.08 -12.23
N SER A 214 24.25 2.65 -11.50
CA SER A 214 24.39 2.45 -10.06
C SER A 214 23.21 3.10 -9.31
N PRO A 215 22.56 2.38 -8.38
CA PRO A 215 21.57 2.96 -7.46
C PRO A 215 22.13 4.12 -6.64
N LEU A 216 23.44 4.18 -6.42
CA LEU A 216 24.08 5.30 -5.72
C LEU A 216 23.93 6.63 -6.45
N ARG A 217 23.64 6.65 -7.75
CA ARG A 217 23.40 7.88 -8.55
C ARG A 217 21.97 8.39 -8.45
N GLU A 218 21.07 7.62 -7.86
CA GLU A 218 19.66 7.95 -7.85
C GLU A 218 19.36 9.17 -6.98
N GLY A 219 18.30 9.89 -7.35
CA GLY A 219 17.74 10.94 -6.53
C GLY A 219 17.01 10.33 -5.35
N VAL A 220 17.46 10.61 -4.14
CA VAL A 220 16.85 10.06 -2.93
C VAL A 220 15.69 10.95 -2.49
N GLN A 221 14.49 10.39 -2.49
CA GLN A 221 13.32 11.10 -1.95
C GLN A 221 13.45 11.21 -0.43
N GLY A 222 13.01 12.31 0.18
CA GLY A 222 13.04 12.48 1.63
C GLY A 222 13.33 13.92 2.03
N GLU A 223 12.92 14.27 3.25
CA GLU A 223 13.30 15.52 3.89
C GLU A 223 14.64 15.30 4.61
N PHE A 224 15.73 15.48 3.87
CA PHE A 224 17.09 15.49 4.40
C PHE A 224 17.39 16.85 5.03
N ASP A 225 16.76 17.13 6.18
CA ASP A 225 17.04 18.33 6.98
C ASP A 225 18.36 18.16 7.75
N ASP A 226 18.98 19.27 8.16
CA ASP A 226 20.29 19.29 8.82
C ASP A 226 20.33 18.41 10.08
N ASN A 227 21.02 17.26 9.98
CA ASN A 227 21.46 16.35 11.03
C ASN A 227 20.35 15.69 11.90
N PRO A 228 19.65 14.65 11.38
CA PRO A 228 18.63 13.90 12.14
C PRO A 228 19.20 13.15 13.36
N GLN A 229 20.52 12.95 13.46
CA GLN A 229 21.14 12.27 14.61
C GLN A 229 21.07 13.08 15.92
N GLN A 230 20.57 14.33 15.90
CA GLN A 230 20.49 15.19 17.08
C GLN A 230 19.07 15.40 17.63
N LEU A 231 18.06 14.74 17.04
CA LEU A 231 16.67 14.96 17.44
C LEU A 231 16.29 14.08 18.63
N SER A 232 15.66 14.69 19.62
CA SER A 232 15.00 13.99 20.72
C SER A 232 13.80 13.17 20.24
N GLU A 233 13.37 12.19 21.03
CA GLU A 233 12.20 11.35 20.73
C GLU A 233 10.92 12.20 20.54
N GLU A 234 10.74 13.24 21.35
CA GLU A 234 9.61 14.19 21.23
C GLU A 234 9.65 14.97 19.90
N GLU A 235 10.83 15.40 19.45
CA GLU A 235 10.99 16.07 18.16
C GLU A 235 10.73 15.12 16.98
N LEU A 236 11.09 13.85 17.11
CA LEU A 236 10.80 12.82 16.11
C LEU A 236 9.29 12.59 15.99
N GLU A 237 8.56 12.48 17.10
CA GLU A 237 7.10 12.35 17.11
C GLU A 237 6.40 13.58 16.54
N ALA A 238 6.86 14.79 16.90
CA ALA A 238 6.31 16.04 16.37
C ALA A 238 6.53 16.15 14.85
N ARG A 239 7.71 15.77 14.35
CA ARG A 239 8.00 15.71 12.91
C ARG A 239 7.14 14.67 12.20
N GLU A 240 6.94 13.49 12.79
CA GLU A 240 6.02 12.48 12.26
C GLU A 240 4.61 13.05 12.09
N ALA A 241 4.07 13.68 13.14
CA ALA A 241 2.73 14.27 13.11
C ALA A 241 2.62 15.38 12.04
N ALA A 242 3.61 16.28 11.96
CA ALA A 242 3.65 17.35 10.97
C ALA A 242 3.74 16.80 9.54
N TYR A 243 4.59 15.80 9.32
CA TYR A 243 4.73 15.14 8.02
C TYR A 243 3.45 14.44 7.60
N GLN A 244 2.78 13.73 8.50
CA GLN A 244 1.47 13.12 8.24
C GLN A 244 0.44 14.15 7.78
N LEU A 245 0.44 15.33 8.40
CA LEU A 245 -0.45 16.42 8.03
C LEU A 245 -0.11 16.95 6.62
N ARG A 246 1.16 17.29 6.38
CA ARG A 246 1.65 17.80 5.10
C ARG A 246 1.43 16.81 3.96
N PHE A 247 1.68 15.52 4.19
CA PHE A 247 1.43 14.47 3.22
C PHE A 247 -0.04 14.39 2.84
N LYS A 248 -0.96 14.43 3.82
CA LYS A 248 -2.41 14.46 3.55
C LYS A 248 -2.79 15.68 2.72
N GLU A 249 -2.24 16.85 3.03
CA GLU A 249 -2.49 18.09 2.28
C GLU A 249 -1.99 17.99 0.83
N ILE A 250 -0.73 17.60 0.63
CA ILE A 250 -0.13 17.43 -0.69
C ILE A 250 -0.90 16.39 -1.49
N HIS A 251 -1.26 15.26 -0.89
CA HIS A 251 -2.05 14.22 -1.53
C HIS A 251 -3.41 14.74 -1.99
N ASN A 252 -4.14 15.45 -1.12
CA ASN A 252 -5.44 16.04 -1.46
C ASN A 252 -5.33 17.06 -2.59
N ARG A 253 -4.29 17.92 -2.55
CA ARG A 253 -4.01 18.92 -3.59
C ARG A 253 -3.67 18.27 -4.92
N ASN A 254 -2.75 17.31 -4.93
CA ASN A 254 -2.28 16.65 -6.14
C ASN A 254 -3.36 15.78 -6.79
N ASN A 255 -4.15 15.06 -6.00
CA ASN A 255 -5.24 14.24 -6.52
C ASN A 255 -6.32 15.10 -7.21
N SER A 256 -6.66 16.24 -6.59
CA SER A 256 -7.57 17.22 -7.19
C SER A 256 -7.00 17.77 -8.50
N ASN A 257 -5.75 18.27 -8.45
CA ASN A 257 -5.12 18.90 -9.60
C ASN A 257 -4.88 17.94 -10.78
N TRP A 258 -4.48 16.69 -10.52
CA TRP A 258 -4.25 15.71 -11.57
C TRP A 258 -5.54 15.36 -12.31
N HIS A 259 -6.65 15.17 -11.59
CA HIS A 259 -7.96 14.93 -12.17
C HIS A 259 -8.39 16.09 -13.06
N PHE A 260 -8.34 17.33 -12.55
CA PHE A 260 -8.71 18.51 -13.33
C PHE A 260 -7.81 18.71 -14.56
N LYS A 261 -6.49 18.51 -14.42
CA LYS A 261 -5.55 18.63 -15.54
C LYS A 261 -5.84 17.59 -16.63
N LYS A 262 -6.09 16.33 -16.27
CA LYS A 262 -6.43 15.29 -17.24
C LYS A 262 -7.77 15.54 -17.91
N MET A 263 -8.78 15.98 -17.17
CA MET A 263 -10.07 16.39 -17.74
C MET A 263 -9.93 17.57 -18.71
N ALA A 264 -9.04 18.52 -18.43
CA ALA A 264 -8.84 19.68 -19.29
C ALA A 264 -8.10 19.34 -20.60
N THR A 265 -7.14 18.40 -20.57
CA THR A 265 -6.32 18.09 -21.75
C THR A 265 -6.90 16.98 -22.63
N ASP A 266 -7.59 16.00 -22.03
CA ASP A 266 -7.97 14.76 -22.72
C ASP A 266 -9.19 14.12 -22.03
N TYR A 267 -10.33 14.82 -22.10
CA TYR A 267 -11.55 14.43 -21.39
C TYR A 267 -12.04 13.04 -21.78
N ASP A 268 -12.17 12.78 -23.09
CA ASP A 268 -12.80 11.55 -23.58
C ASP A 268 -11.95 10.31 -23.29
N ALA A 269 -10.64 10.34 -23.57
CA ALA A 269 -9.79 9.19 -23.29
C ALA A 269 -9.65 8.95 -21.78
N TYR A 270 -9.57 10.01 -20.99
CA TYR A 270 -9.57 9.90 -19.54
C TYR A 270 -10.86 9.26 -19.02
N MET A 271 -12.03 9.75 -19.45
CA MET A 271 -13.33 9.19 -19.03
C MET A 271 -13.51 7.75 -19.48
N GLY A 272 -13.07 7.40 -20.71
CA GLY A 272 -13.02 6.03 -21.20
C GLY A 272 -12.18 5.11 -20.30
N ALA A 273 -10.96 5.52 -19.97
CA ALA A 273 -10.08 4.78 -19.07
C ALA A 273 -10.66 4.64 -17.65
N VAL A 274 -11.35 5.67 -17.14
CA VAL A 274 -12.03 5.64 -15.84
C VAL A 274 -13.18 4.63 -15.84
N VAL A 275 -13.99 4.60 -16.90
CA VAL A 275 -15.10 3.65 -17.05
C VAL A 275 -14.56 2.22 -17.11
N GLU A 276 -13.54 1.96 -17.93
CA GLU A 276 -12.95 0.63 -18.06
C GLU A 276 -12.29 0.17 -16.75
N ARG A 277 -11.58 1.06 -16.06
CA ARG A 277 -11.03 0.77 -14.72
C ARG A 277 -12.12 0.39 -13.72
N LYS A 278 -13.22 1.15 -13.66
CA LYS A 278 -14.38 0.83 -12.79
C LYS A 278 -15.04 -0.50 -13.17
N ARG A 279 -15.11 -0.81 -14.46
CA ARG A 279 -15.63 -2.09 -14.96
C ARG A 279 -14.76 -3.25 -14.48
N LYS A 280 -13.43 -3.16 -14.65
CA LYS A 280 -12.48 -4.16 -14.15
C LYS A 280 -12.54 -4.31 -12.64
N GLU A 281 -12.58 -3.20 -11.89
CA GLU A 281 -12.67 -3.22 -10.42
C GLU A 281 -13.95 -3.92 -9.93
N ARG A 282 -15.09 -3.67 -10.57
CA ARG A 282 -16.37 -4.35 -10.28
C ARG A 282 -16.36 -5.83 -10.62
N ALA A 283 -15.69 -6.21 -11.72
CA ALA A 283 -15.53 -7.60 -12.10
C ALA A 283 -14.66 -8.36 -11.09
N LEU A 284 -13.58 -7.74 -10.61
CA LEU A 284 -12.70 -8.31 -9.58
C LEU A 284 -13.35 -8.35 -8.18
N ASN A 285 -14.30 -7.44 -7.89
CA ASN A 285 -14.91 -7.29 -6.58
C ASN A 285 -16.45 -7.26 -6.65
N PRO A 286 -17.11 -8.35 -7.08
CA PRO A 286 -18.57 -8.37 -7.20
C PRO A 286 -19.24 -8.12 -5.85
N GLY A 287 -20.24 -7.24 -5.82
CA GLY A 287 -21.01 -6.93 -4.61
C GLY A 287 -20.40 -5.88 -3.66
N ARG A 288 -19.13 -5.50 -3.84
CA ARG A 288 -18.47 -4.47 -3.01
C ARG A 288 -19.21 -3.13 -3.01
N ASP A 289 -19.63 -2.68 -4.19
CA ASP A 289 -20.39 -1.42 -4.36
C ASP A 289 -21.72 -1.46 -3.58
N ARG A 290 -22.42 -2.59 -3.64
CA ARG A 290 -23.69 -2.80 -2.92
C ARG A 290 -23.48 -2.77 -1.41
N ALA A 291 -22.52 -3.53 -0.91
CA ALA A 291 -22.18 -3.55 0.52
C ALA A 291 -21.77 -2.16 1.02
N HIS A 292 -21.01 -1.41 0.22
CA HIS A 292 -20.63 -0.04 0.55
C HIS A 292 -21.82 0.92 0.59
N GLN A 293 -22.75 0.83 -0.37
CA GLN A 293 -23.99 1.63 -0.38
C GLN A 293 -24.90 1.30 0.81
N GLU A 294 -25.05 0.02 1.16
CA GLU A 294 -25.84 -0.43 2.31
C GLU A 294 -25.25 0.10 3.63
N ARG A 295 -23.91 0.00 3.82
CA ARG A 295 -23.23 0.55 4.99
C ARG A 295 -23.42 2.05 5.11
N ARG A 296 -23.15 2.81 4.04
CA ARG A 296 -23.36 4.27 4.04
C ARG A 296 -24.81 4.67 4.30
N GLY A 297 -25.76 3.88 3.78
CA GLY A 297 -27.19 4.09 4.01
C GLY A 297 -27.57 3.91 5.48
N LYS A 298 -27.04 2.88 6.15
CA LYS A 298 -27.23 2.65 7.59
C LYS A 298 -26.63 3.80 8.42
N GLU A 299 -25.37 4.17 8.15
CA GLU A 299 -24.70 5.28 8.82
C GLU A 299 -25.44 6.61 8.65
N ALA A 300 -25.98 6.90 7.46
CA ALA A 300 -26.75 8.11 7.22
C ALA A 300 -28.09 8.14 7.97
N ILE A 301 -28.73 6.99 8.16
CA ILE A 301 -29.97 6.86 8.95
C ILE A 301 -29.66 7.08 10.44
N GLU A 302 -28.64 6.40 10.96
CA GLU A 302 -28.20 6.48 12.35
C GLU A 302 -27.77 7.90 12.74
N ASN A 303 -26.93 8.52 11.91
CA ASN A 303 -26.47 9.89 12.10
C ASN A 303 -27.51 10.96 11.69
N LYS A 304 -28.70 10.54 11.25
CA LYS A 304 -29.78 11.43 10.77
C LYS A 304 -29.31 12.44 9.70
N THR A 305 -28.31 12.08 8.89
CA THR A 305 -27.68 12.95 7.89
C THR A 305 -28.69 13.44 6.84
N HIS A 306 -29.66 12.60 6.49
CA HIS A 306 -30.74 12.92 5.56
C HIS A 306 -32.10 12.80 6.25
N HIS A 307 -32.32 13.64 7.26
CA HIS A 307 -33.52 13.64 8.08
C HIS A 307 -34.59 14.61 7.56
N CYS A 308 -35.82 14.13 7.47
CA CYS A 308 -36.98 14.96 7.23
C CYS A 308 -37.52 15.51 8.55
N ALA A 309 -37.27 16.80 8.83
CA ALA A 309 -37.81 17.46 10.03
C ALA A 309 -39.35 17.43 10.09
N ARG A 310 -40.04 17.35 8.95
CA ARG A 310 -41.53 17.32 8.89
C ARG A 310 -42.12 15.98 9.31
N CYS A 311 -41.43 14.89 9.02
CA CYS A 311 -41.94 13.53 9.26
C CYS A 311 -41.17 12.76 10.33
N HIS A 312 -40.07 13.33 10.83
CA HIS A 312 -39.12 12.69 11.74
C HIS A 312 -38.58 11.35 11.22
N VAL A 313 -38.42 11.23 9.89
CA VAL A 313 -37.89 10.04 9.21
C VAL A 313 -36.52 10.35 8.62
N SER A 314 -35.55 9.47 8.86
CA SER A 314 -34.22 9.52 8.24
C SER A 314 -34.16 8.59 7.03
N PHE A 315 -33.41 9.02 6.02
CA PHE A 315 -33.27 8.30 4.75
C PHE A 315 -31.81 7.90 4.50
N PRO A 316 -31.56 6.78 3.79
CA PRO A 316 -30.20 6.32 3.51
C PRO A 316 -29.46 7.19 2.48
N ALA A 317 -30.16 8.06 1.75
CA ALA A 317 -29.58 8.93 0.73
C ALA A 317 -30.37 10.24 0.57
N LYS A 318 -29.69 11.31 0.17
CA LYS A 318 -30.30 12.64 -0.12
C LYS A 318 -31.42 12.54 -1.16
N GLN A 319 -31.21 11.79 -2.25
CA GLN A 319 -32.23 11.58 -3.28
C GLN A 319 -33.53 10.98 -2.71
N ALA A 320 -33.43 10.06 -1.75
CA ALA A 320 -34.60 9.45 -1.11
C ALA A 320 -35.35 10.45 -0.23
N LEU A 321 -34.63 11.33 0.49
CA LEU A 321 -35.23 12.44 1.22
C LEU A 321 -35.91 13.44 0.28
N ASP A 322 -35.28 13.80 -0.83
CA ASP A 322 -35.83 14.76 -1.79
C ASP A 322 -37.07 14.19 -2.49
N ASN A 323 -37.05 12.90 -2.83
CA ASN A 323 -38.23 12.20 -3.33
C ASN A 323 -39.33 12.15 -2.26
N HIS A 324 -39.00 11.88 -1.00
CA HIS A 324 -39.95 11.89 0.12
C HIS A 324 -40.59 13.27 0.29
N LYS A 325 -39.83 14.37 0.22
CA LYS A 325 -40.36 15.74 0.34
C LYS A 325 -41.38 16.11 -0.74
N LYS A 326 -41.32 15.46 -1.90
CA LYS A 326 -42.27 15.62 -3.01
C LYS A 326 -43.56 14.81 -2.83
N THR A 327 -43.58 13.84 -1.89
CA THR A 327 -44.78 13.04 -1.65
C THR A 327 -45.87 13.86 -0.95
N THR A 328 -47.13 13.62 -1.33
CA THR A 328 -48.30 14.21 -0.68
C THR A 328 -48.34 13.90 0.81
N ASP A 329 -47.85 12.73 1.24
CA ASP A 329 -47.75 12.36 2.65
C ASP A 329 -46.83 13.30 3.44
N CYS A 330 -45.68 13.67 2.90
CA CYS A 330 -44.77 14.63 3.55
C CYS A 330 -45.34 16.05 3.57
N ILE A 331 -46.01 16.46 2.49
CA ILE A 331 -46.64 17.77 2.36
C ILE A 331 -47.80 17.92 3.35
N ASN A 332 -48.66 16.91 3.43
CA ASN A 332 -49.87 16.93 4.27
C ASN A 332 -49.59 16.77 5.76
N ASN A 333 -48.40 16.27 6.14
CA ASN A 333 -48.02 16.15 7.54
C ASN A 333 -47.84 17.52 8.23
N VAL A 334 -47.66 18.61 7.47
CA VAL A 334 -47.51 19.98 7.97
C VAL A 334 -48.82 20.53 8.57
N ASN A 335 -49.97 20.08 8.10
CA ASN A 335 -51.23 20.75 8.44
C ASN A 335 -51.91 20.20 9.71
N HIS A 336 -51.26 19.29 10.44
CA HIS A 336 -51.91 18.51 11.52
C HIS A 336 -53.26 17.91 11.12
N ILE A 337 -53.57 17.80 9.82
CA ILE A 337 -54.81 17.21 9.36
C ILE A 337 -54.71 15.75 9.80
N PRO A 338 -55.55 15.29 10.74
CA PRO A 338 -55.51 13.92 11.18
C PRO A 338 -55.75 13.08 9.93
N SER A 339 -54.72 12.33 9.50
CA SER A 339 -54.96 11.25 8.55
C SER A 339 -56.08 10.43 9.14
N ARG A 340 -57.18 10.26 8.39
CA ARG A 340 -58.33 9.47 8.84
C ARG A 340 -57.93 8.02 9.15
N HIS A 341 -56.71 7.61 8.79
CA HIS A 341 -56.21 6.25 8.85
C HIS A 341 -54.84 6.21 9.55
N LEU A 342 -54.81 6.55 10.84
CA LEU A 342 -53.65 6.39 11.73
C LEU A 342 -53.73 5.03 12.45
N CYS A 343 -52.65 4.24 12.42
CA CYS A 343 -52.52 3.10 13.32
C CYS A 343 -52.15 3.60 14.72
N ARG A 344 -53.05 3.41 15.69
CA ARG A 344 -52.87 3.89 17.07
C ARG A 344 -51.80 3.14 17.85
N ILE A 345 -51.39 1.96 17.38
CA ILE A 345 -50.41 1.11 18.07
C ILE A 345 -48.98 1.58 17.75
N CYS A 346 -48.68 1.80 16.47
CA CYS A 346 -47.34 2.20 16.01
C CYS A 346 -47.24 3.64 15.49
N ASN A 347 -48.32 4.42 15.58
CA ASN A 347 -48.43 5.80 15.08
C ASN A 347 -48.09 6.00 13.59
N ARG A 348 -48.17 4.95 12.76
CA ARG A 348 -48.00 5.05 11.31
C ARG A 348 -49.28 5.57 10.64
N ARG A 349 -49.13 6.49 9.69
CA ARG A 349 -50.22 7.05 8.88
C ARG A 349 -50.34 6.27 7.56
N PHE A 350 -51.57 6.08 7.10
CA PHE A 350 -51.87 5.39 5.84
C PHE A 350 -52.69 6.29 4.91
N SER A 351 -52.43 6.18 3.61
CA SER A 351 -53.14 6.93 2.57
C SER A 351 -54.60 6.48 2.40
N THR A 352 -54.93 5.24 2.76
CA THR A 352 -56.28 4.68 2.64
C THR A 352 -56.63 3.79 3.83
N LYS A 353 -57.92 3.61 4.12
CA LYS A 353 -58.40 2.67 5.15
C LYS A 353 -57.91 1.25 4.88
N MET A 354 -57.92 0.82 3.62
CA MET A 354 -57.51 -0.52 3.21
C MET A 354 -56.05 -0.80 3.53
N THR A 355 -55.16 0.16 3.31
CA THR A 355 -53.73 0.01 3.64
C THR A 355 -53.49 -0.01 5.16
N LEU A 356 -54.24 0.77 5.95
CA LEU A 356 -54.25 0.67 7.41
C LEU A 356 -54.74 -0.70 7.89
N THR A 357 -55.84 -1.21 7.35
CA THR A 357 -56.39 -2.52 7.72
C THR A 357 -55.41 -3.64 7.41
N ARG A 358 -54.79 -3.61 6.23
CA ARG A 358 -53.76 -4.59 5.85
C ARG A 358 -52.55 -4.56 6.79
N HIS A 359 -52.07 -3.37 7.16
CA HIS A 359 -51.00 -3.22 8.15
C HIS A 359 -51.43 -3.73 9.52
N SER A 360 -52.63 -3.36 9.99
CA SER A 360 -53.14 -3.78 11.30
C SER A 360 -53.26 -5.30 11.37
N ASN A 361 -53.73 -5.95 10.31
CA ASN A 361 -53.86 -7.40 10.27
C ASN A 361 -52.50 -8.12 10.20
N LYS A 362 -51.52 -7.55 9.51
CA LYS A 362 -50.21 -8.16 9.31
C LYS A 362 -49.29 -7.95 10.51
N ASP A 363 -49.20 -6.71 10.99
CA ASP A 363 -48.20 -6.28 11.97
C ASP A 363 -48.78 -6.19 13.40
N HIS A 364 -50.12 -6.18 13.54
CA HIS A 364 -50.83 -6.12 14.82
C HIS A 364 -52.01 -7.12 14.91
N PRO A 365 -51.78 -8.42 14.62
CA PRO A 365 -52.86 -9.41 14.46
C PRO A 365 -53.77 -9.58 15.69
N VAL A 366 -53.25 -9.27 16.89
CA VAL A 366 -53.95 -9.44 18.17
C VAL A 366 -55.13 -8.47 18.35
N VAL A 367 -55.15 -7.32 17.66
CA VAL A 367 -56.19 -6.29 17.84
C VAL A 367 -57.27 -6.33 16.76
N ALA A 368 -57.01 -7.01 15.63
CA ALA A 368 -57.97 -7.10 14.52
C ALA A 368 -59.17 -8.03 14.79
N ALA A 369 -59.05 -8.93 15.76
CA ALA A 369 -60.13 -9.80 16.21
C ALA A 369 -60.98 -9.08 17.29
N GLY A 370 -61.85 -8.16 16.87
CA GLY A 370 -62.85 -7.59 17.78
C GLY A 370 -63.77 -8.67 18.37
N PRO A 371 -64.29 -8.50 19.61
CA PRO A 371 -65.12 -9.49 20.28
C PRO A 371 -66.39 -9.75 19.48
N LYS A 372 -66.63 -11.02 19.11
CA LYS A 372 -67.88 -11.47 18.47
C LYS A 372 -69.02 -11.30 19.47
N VAL A 373 -69.87 -10.28 19.29
CA VAL A 373 -71.11 -10.11 20.04
C VAL A 373 -72.08 -11.22 19.63
N THR A 374 -72.24 -12.24 20.47
CA THR A 374 -73.29 -13.24 20.35
C THR A 374 -74.63 -12.64 20.77
N GLN A 375 -75.58 -12.51 19.84
CA GLN A 375 -76.97 -12.18 20.15
C GLN A 375 -77.66 -13.38 20.80
N THR A 376 -77.95 -13.29 22.09
CA THR A 376 -78.81 -14.25 22.79
C THR A 376 -80.28 -13.88 22.54
N LYS A 377 -81.03 -14.76 21.86
CA LYS A 377 -82.48 -14.65 21.70
C LYS A 377 -83.17 -14.85 23.05
N LEU A 378 -83.91 -13.85 23.52
CA LEU A 378 -84.89 -13.97 24.60
C LEU A 378 -86.23 -14.40 24.01
N SER A 379 -86.70 -15.59 24.39
CA SER A 379 -88.07 -16.07 24.18
C SER A 379 -88.90 -15.74 25.42
N PHE A 380 -89.98 -14.97 25.25
CA PHE A 380 -91.03 -14.78 26.26
C PHE A 380 -92.15 -15.81 26.04
N VAL A 381 -92.70 -16.31 27.15
CA VAL A 381 -93.96 -17.08 27.26
C VAL A 381 -95.14 -16.13 27.07
#